data_AF-A0A0H4JG63-F1
#
_entry.id   AF-A0A0H4JG63-F1
#
_cell.length_a   1.000
_cell.length_b   1.000
_cell.length_c   1.000
_cell.angle_alpha   90.00
_cell.angle_beta   90.00
_cell.angle_gamma   90.00
#
_symmetry.space_group_name_H-M   'P 1'
#
loop_
_entity.id
_entity.type
_entity.pdbx_description
1 polymer ?
#
loop_
_entity_poly.entity_id
_entity_poly.type
_entity_poly.pdbx_seq_one_letter_code
_entity_poly.pdbx_strand_id
1 'polypeptide(L)' 'TACGTDYLNKDLLSRSYILVYSIFCYFLPLFLIIYSYFFIIRAVAAHEKNMREQAKKMNVASLRSAENQNTSAECKLAK' A
#
# COMPACT_ATOMS: atom_id res chain seq x y z
N THR A 1 -37.90 -9.91 17.98
CA THR A 1 -37.45 -9.35 19.26
C THR A 1 -36.03 -8.87 19.11
N ALA A 2 -35.79 -7.55 19.16
CA ALA A 2 -34.45 -6.98 19.11
C ALA A 2 -34.07 -6.52 20.51
N CYS A 3 -33.04 -7.13 21.10
CA CYS A 3 -32.43 -6.64 22.33
C CYS A 3 -31.14 -5.94 21.94
N GLY A 4 -31.01 -4.66 22.31
CA GLY A 4 -29.81 -3.85 22.09
C GLY A 4 -29.11 -3.54 23.42
N THR A 5 -27.92 -2.95 23.34
CA THR A 5 -27.26 -2.38 24.52
C THR A 5 -28.11 -1.26 25.10
N ASP A 6 -28.28 -1.23 26.42
CA ASP A 6 -29.07 -0.20 27.09
C ASP A 6 -28.34 1.15 27.10
N TYR A 7 -28.68 1.99 26.10
CA TYR A 7 -28.18 3.37 25.95
C TYR A 7 -29.09 4.42 26.58
N LEU A 8 -30.24 4.02 27.16
CA LEU A 8 -31.19 4.93 27.80
C LEU A 8 -30.88 5.11 29.29
N ASN A 9 -30.42 4.05 29.95
CA ASN A 9 -30.01 4.13 31.35
C ASN A 9 -28.73 4.99 31.50
N LYS A 10 -28.79 5.96 32.42
CA LYS A 10 -27.74 6.94 32.70
C LYS A 10 -26.85 6.56 33.87
N ASP A 11 -27.03 5.37 34.44
CA ASP A 11 -26.12 4.84 35.44
C ASP A 11 -24.68 4.84 34.91
N LEU A 12 -23.75 5.20 35.79
CA LEU A 12 -22.34 5.36 35.44
C LEU A 12 -21.74 4.07 34.86
N LEU A 13 -22.18 2.91 35.36
CA LEU A 13 -21.75 1.61 34.85
C LEU A 13 -22.18 1.39 33.40
N SER A 14 -23.47 1.56 33.09
CA SER A 14 -24.01 1.38 31.73
C SER A 14 -23.38 2.36 30.73
N ARG A 15 -23.17 3.62 31.14
CA ARG A 15 -22.46 4.61 30.31
C ARG A 15 -21.00 4.26 30.06
N SER A 16 -20.27 3.84 31.10
CA SER A 16 -18.87 3.45 30.96
C SER A 16 -18.71 2.24 30.03
N TYR A 17 -19.62 1.26 30.13
CA TYR A 17 -19.65 0.09 29.26
C TYR A 17 -19.78 0.47 27.78
N ILE A 18 -20.72 1.36 27.44
CA ILE A 18 -20.93 1.80 26.05
C ILE A 18 -19.71 2.55 25.52
N LEU A 19 -19.12 3.45 26.32
CA LEU A 19 -17.95 4.22 25.90
C LEU A 19 -16.74 3.31 25.63
N VAL A 20 -16.45 2.38 26.54
CA VAL A 20 -15.35 1.41 26.35
C VAL A 20 -15.62 0.53 25.14
N TYR A 21 -16.84 0.01 24.99
CA TYR A 21 -17.23 -0.82 23.86
C TYR A 21 -17.06 -0.07 22.52
N SER A 22 -17.50 1.19 22.43
CA SER A 22 -17.32 2.02 21.25
C SER A 22 -15.84 2.27 20.92
N ILE A 23 -14.99 2.50 21.93
CA ILE A 23 -13.54 2.70 21.71
C ILE A 23 -12.91 1.45 21.10
N PHE A 24 -13.16 0.27 21.67
CA PHE A 24 -12.52 -0.96 21.22
C PHE A 24 -13.13 -1.53 19.92
N CYS A 25 -14.46 -1.49 19.77
CA CYS A 25 -15.12 -2.12 18.62
C CYS A 25 -15.31 -1.18 17.43
N TYR A 26 -15.22 0.15 17.62
CA TYR A 26 -15.37 1.11 16.53
C TYR A 26 -14.09 1.90 16.27
N PHE A 27 -13.59 2.63 17.27
CA PHE A 27 -12.45 3.52 17.05
C PHE A 27 -11.15 2.76 16.79
N LEU A 28 -10.86 1.69 17.53
CA LEU A 28 -9.65 0.89 17.34
C LEU A 28 -9.58 0.28 15.92
N PRO A 29 -10.59 -0.44 15.41
CA PRO A 29 -10.54 -0.95 14.04
C PRO A 29 -10.54 0.19 13.00
N LEU A 30 -11.25 1.30 13.24
CA LEU A 30 -11.24 2.46 12.35
C LEU A 30 -9.82 3.04 12.21
N PHE A 31 -9.12 3.28 13.32
CA PHE A 31 -7.75 3.79 13.30
C PHE A 31 -6.78 2.81 12.65
N LEU A 32 -6.93 1.50 12.90
CA LEU A 32 -6.12 0.47 12.25
C LEU A 32 -6.28 0.52 10.73
N ILE A 33 -7.53 0.64 10.25
CA ILE A 33 -7.82 0.77 8.81
C ILE A 33 -7.17 2.04 8.27
N ILE A 34 -7.38 3.20 8.89
CA ILE A 34 -6.81 4.48 8.45
C ILE A 34 -5.27 4.40 8.37
N TYR A 35 -4.63 3.85 9.41
CA TYR A 35 -3.18 3.70 9.46
C TYR A 35 -2.66 2.76 8.35
N SER A 36 -3.36 1.65 8.12
CA SER A 36 -3.02 0.70 7.05
C SER A 36 -3.10 1.36 5.68
N TYR A 37 -4.18 2.10 5.39
CA TYR A 37 -4.34 2.82 4.12
C TYR A 37 -3.31 3.92 3.92
N PHE A 38 -2.97 4.66 4.98
CA PHE A 38 -1.89 5.65 4.93
C PHE A 38 -0.56 5.01 4.51
N PHE A 39 -0.22 3.86 5.09
CA PHE A 39 1.02 3.16 4.75
C PHE A 39 1.00 2.58 3.33
N ILE A 40 -0.14 2.03 2.88
CA ILE A 40 -0.30 1.53 1.51
C ILE A 40 -0.06 2.64 0.49
N ILE A 41 -0.67 3.82 0.66
CA ILE A 41 -0.49 4.94 -0.28
C ILE A 41 0.99 5.40 -0.28
N ARG A 42 1.63 5.47 0.89
CA ARG A 42 3.05 5.80 0.99
C ARG A 42 3.92 4.77 0.26
N ALA A 43 3.61 3.49 0.39
CA ALA A 43 4.32 2.42 -0.30
C ALA A 43 4.11 2.47 -1.81
N VAL A 44 2.89 2.73 -2.28
CA VAL A 44 2.58 2.90 -3.72
C VAL A 44 3.33 4.08 -4.31
N ALA A 45 3.37 5.23 -3.63
CA ALA A 45 4.12 6.40 -4.12
C ALA A 45 5.64 6.11 -4.25
N ALA A 46 6.21 5.36 -3.32
CA ALA A 46 7.60 4.91 -3.41
C ALA A 46 7.81 3.88 -4.53
N HIS A 47 6.86 2.95 -4.69
CA HIS A 47 6.88 1.94 -5.74
C HIS A 47 6.80 2.57 -7.14
N GLU A 48 5.90 3.53 -7.35
CA GLU A 48 5.78 4.28 -8.61
C GLU A 48 7.06 5.05 -8.95
N LYS A 49 7.67 5.71 -7.95
CA LYS A 49 8.94 6.42 -8.15
C LYS A 49 10.07 5.45 -8.53
N ASN A 50 10.20 4.33 -7.83
CA ASN A 50 11.22 3.32 -8.13
C ASN A 50 10.98 2.66 -9.49
N MET A 51 9.74 2.39 -9.87
CA MET A 51 9.39 1.86 -11.20
C MET A 51 9.78 2.85 -12.31
N ARG A 52 9.53 4.16 -12.11
CA ARG A 52 9.95 5.20 -13.07
C ARG A 52 11.47 5.27 -13.22
N GLU A 53 12.21 5.14 -12.14
CA GLU A 53 13.68 5.14 -12.17
C GLU A 53 14.24 3.86 -12.78
N GLN A 54 13.62 2.70 -12.51
CA GLN A 54 13.97 1.43 -13.14
C GLN A 54 13.70 1.46 -14.65
N ALA A 55 12.58 2.03 -15.10
CA ALA A 55 12.28 2.19 -16.53
C ALA A 55 13.34 3.02 -17.27
N LYS A 56 13.87 4.09 -16.63
CA LYS A 56 14.97 4.89 -17.20
C LYS A 56 16.26 4.08 -17.33
N LYS A 57 16.60 3.26 -16.32
CA LYS A 57 17.78 2.39 -16.37
C LYS A 57 17.61 1.25 -17.39
N MET A 58 16.40 0.73 -17.56
CA MET A 58 16.08 -0.28 -18.58
C MET A 58 16.22 0.24 -20.00
N ASN A 59 15.82 1.49 -20.29
CA ASN A 59 15.93 2.06 -21.64
C ASN A 59 17.39 2.19 -22.12
N VAL A 60 18.32 2.54 -21.21
CA VAL A 60 19.75 2.64 -21.54
C VAL A 60 20.39 1.25 -21.68
N ALA A 61 19.99 0.28 -20.85
CA ALA A 61 20.46 -1.09 -20.98
C ALA A 61 19.99 -1.75 -22.29
N SER A 62 18.77 -1.47 -22.75
CA SER A 62 18.28 -1.96 -24.05
C SER A 62 19.04 -1.33 -25.21
N LEU A 63 19.34 -0.03 -25.17
CA LEU A 63 20.13 0.65 -26.21
C LEU A 63 21.55 0.09 -26.31
N ARG A 64 22.23 -0.10 -25.17
CA ARG A 64 23.59 -0.65 -25.14
C ARG A 64 23.62 -2.14 -25.55
N SER A 65 22.57 -2.90 -25.25
CA SER A 65 22.45 -4.30 -25.66
C SER A 65 22.16 -4.45 -27.16
N ALA A 66 21.37 -3.53 -27.74
CA ALA A 66 21.11 -3.50 -29.18
C ALA A 66 22.37 -3.17 -29.98
N GLU A 67 23.18 -2.21 -29.51
CA GLU A 67 24.47 -1.88 -30.15
C GLU A 67 25.43 -3.08 -30.11
N ASN A 68 25.56 -3.73 -28.95
CA ASN A 68 26.40 -4.94 -28.82
C ASN A 68 25.90 -6.14 -29.66
N GLN A 69 24.58 -6.30 -29.82
CA GLN A 69 24.01 -7.33 -30.69
C GLN A 69 24.26 -7.04 -32.17
N ASN A 70 24.20 -5.77 -32.59
CA ASN A 70 24.45 -5.40 -33.98
C ASN A 70 25.93 -5.60 -34.34
N THR A 71 26.86 -5.19 -33.48
CA THR A 71 28.31 -5.46 -33.68
C THR A 71 28.64 -6.95 -33.67
N SER A 72 27.95 -7.76 -32.84
CA SER A 72 28.11 -9.21 -32.85
C SER A 72 27.59 -9.89 -34.12
N ALA A 73 26.58 -9.31 -34.79
CA ALA A 73 26.04 -9.84 -36.04
C ALA A 73 26.99 -9.53 -37.22
N GLU A 74 27.54 -8.31 -37.25
CA GLU A 74 28.51 -7.90 -38.29
C GLU A 74 29.83 -8.68 -38.18
N CYS A 75 30.32 -8.96 -36.97
CA CYS A 75 31.56 -9.72 -36.79
C CYS A 75 31.42 -11.22 -37.13
N LYS A 76 30.19 -11.76 -37.16
CA LYS A 76 29.92 -13.14 -37.61
C LYS A 76 29.76 -13.27 -39.12
N LEU A 77 29.46 -12.19 -39.85
CA LEU A 77 29.33 -12.21 -41.31
C LEU A 77 30.68 -12.08 -42.03
N ALA A 78 31.72 -11.65 -41.32
CA ALA A 78 33.08 -11.50 -41.84
C ALA A 78 34.00 -12.72 -41.59
N LYS A 79 33.44 -13.86 -41.18
CA LYS A 79 34.19 -15.11 -40.91
C LYS A 79 33.66 -16.27 -41.74
#